data_AF-A0A0C2J2Q5-F1
#
_entry.id   AF-A0A0C2J2Q5-F1
#
_cell.length_a   1.000
_cell.length_b   1.000
_cell.length_c   1.000
_cell.angle_alpha   90.00
_cell.angle_beta   90.00
_cell.angle_gamma   90.00
#
_symmetry.space_group_name_H-M   'P 1'
#
loop_
_entity.id
_entity.type
_entity.pdbx_description
1 polymer ?
#
loop_
_entity_poly.entity_id
_entity_poly.type
_entity_poly.pdbx_seq_one_letter_code
_entity_poly.pdbx_strand_id
1 'polypeptide(L)'
;MSVNQDPSMEEINAQIDTIIIRGMLITSERHGSYPRTIYTDDNLLELLNEQIMDMCFEKVDLYTMTLYSSNRGAICTCINIIEYGAKAYMCTDCASDAWNSICEICFMNSTNVKHSYVPAVNNLQCLCNCGNCEAYKNTPPCSKHGIPANSRTLPSIFVKRIRNVIRQLLRYLQLVCDDQPTQEIAKKIFK
;
A
#
# COMPACT_ATOMS: atom_id res chain seq x y z
N MET A 1 22.53 -30.24 6.03
CA MET A 1 21.98 -28.93 6.44
C MET A 1 21.91 -28.06 5.20
N SER A 2 20.76 -28.00 4.55
CA SER A 2 20.57 -27.16 3.36
C SER A 2 20.50 -25.71 3.83
N VAL A 3 21.43 -24.88 3.34
CA VAL A 3 21.35 -23.43 3.46
C VAL A 3 20.17 -23.03 2.58
N ASN A 4 19.04 -22.67 3.20
CA ASN A 4 17.92 -22.06 2.50
C ASN A 4 18.41 -20.70 1.97
N GLN A 5 18.86 -20.67 0.72
CA GLN A 5 19.16 -19.43 0.03
C GLN A 5 17.85 -18.72 -0.29
N ASP A 6 17.80 -17.42 0.01
CA ASP A 6 16.72 -16.56 -0.44
C ASP A 6 16.62 -16.59 -1.97
N PRO A 7 15.40 -16.63 -2.53
CA PRO A 7 15.23 -16.68 -3.97
C PRO A 7 15.90 -15.48 -4.66
N SER A 8 16.47 -15.76 -5.84
CA SER A 8 17.12 -14.78 -6.69
C SER A 8 16.08 -13.75 -7.20
N MET A 9 16.55 -12.60 -7.67
CA MET A 9 15.63 -11.62 -8.28
C MET A 9 14.97 -12.19 -9.54
N GLU A 10 15.69 -13.00 -10.30
CA GLU A 10 15.19 -13.64 -11.52
C GLU A 10 14.09 -14.65 -11.21
N GLU A 11 14.24 -15.44 -10.14
CA GLU A 11 13.23 -16.40 -9.70
C GLU A 11 11.94 -15.69 -9.26
N ILE A 12 12.05 -14.61 -8.48
CA ILE A 12 10.89 -13.81 -8.06
C ILE A 12 10.18 -13.20 -9.29
N ASN A 13 10.94 -12.64 -10.23
CA ASN A 13 10.37 -12.06 -11.44
C ASN A 13 9.66 -13.12 -12.31
N ALA A 14 10.28 -14.28 -12.49
CA ALA A 14 9.68 -15.38 -13.25
C ALA A 14 8.38 -15.89 -12.61
N GLN A 15 8.31 -15.90 -11.27
CA GLN A 15 7.07 -16.21 -10.55
C GLN A 15 5.99 -15.16 -10.79
N ILE A 16 6.31 -13.86 -10.71
CA ILE A 16 5.37 -12.77 -11.01
C ILE A 16 4.84 -12.89 -12.46
N ASP A 17 5.73 -13.12 -13.42
CA ASP A 17 5.38 -13.28 -14.83
C ASP A 17 4.44 -14.47 -15.01
N THR A 18 4.73 -15.60 -14.35
CA THR A 18 3.90 -16.80 -14.37
C THR A 18 2.50 -16.53 -13.81
N ILE A 19 2.40 -15.82 -12.69
CA ILE A 19 1.12 -15.47 -12.06
C ILE A 19 0.28 -14.61 -13.01
N ILE A 20 0.89 -13.57 -13.58
CA ILE A 20 0.22 -12.62 -14.47
C ILE A 20 -0.23 -13.30 -15.76
N ILE A 21 0.65 -14.06 -16.42
CA ILE A 21 0.33 -14.77 -17.66
C ILE A 21 -0.79 -15.78 -17.43
N ARG A 22 -0.73 -16.56 -16.35
CA ARG A 22 -1.79 -17.53 -16.02
C ARG A 22 -3.12 -16.84 -15.72
N GLY A 23 -3.10 -15.76 -14.94
CA GLY A 23 -4.29 -14.98 -14.65
C GLY A 23 -4.93 -14.43 -15.92
N MET A 24 -4.13 -13.88 -16.84
CA MET A 24 -4.62 -13.43 -18.15
C MET A 24 -5.21 -14.56 -18.98
N LEU A 25 -4.54 -15.72 -19.07
CA LEU A 25 -5.00 -16.88 -19.84
C LEU A 25 -6.33 -17.41 -19.32
N ILE A 26 -6.42 -17.68 -18.01
CA ILE A 26 -7.65 -18.18 -17.36
C ILE A 26 -8.80 -17.20 -17.57
N THR A 27 -8.51 -15.90 -17.47
CA THR A 27 -9.51 -14.87 -17.68
C THR A 27 -9.96 -14.86 -19.14
N SER A 28 -9.02 -14.98 -20.10
CA SER A 28 -9.30 -14.98 -21.55
C SER A 28 -10.13 -16.16 -22.05
N GLU A 29 -10.09 -17.31 -21.36
CA GLU A 29 -10.88 -18.50 -21.70
C GLU A 29 -12.36 -18.34 -21.35
N ARG A 30 -12.72 -17.32 -20.56
CA ARG A 30 -14.12 -17.05 -20.23
C ARG A 30 -14.87 -16.53 -21.45
N HIS A 31 -16.01 -17.14 -21.75
CA HIS A 31 -16.88 -16.70 -22.85
C HIS A 31 -17.49 -15.32 -22.53
N GLY A 32 -16.98 -14.29 -23.21
CA GLY A 32 -17.51 -12.94 -23.22
C GLY A 32 -17.21 -12.26 -24.55
N SER A 33 -18.10 -11.39 -25.01
CA SER A 33 -17.95 -10.73 -26.32
C SER A 33 -16.95 -9.57 -26.29
N TYR A 34 -16.65 -9.04 -25.10
CA TYR A 34 -15.87 -7.82 -24.93
C TYR A 34 -14.80 -7.97 -23.83
N PRO A 35 -13.57 -7.45 -24.03
CA PRO A 35 -12.52 -7.52 -23.01
C PRO A 35 -12.94 -6.99 -21.63
N ARG A 36 -13.75 -5.92 -21.56
CA ARG A 36 -14.22 -5.35 -20.29
C ARG A 36 -15.15 -6.28 -19.49
N THR A 37 -15.82 -7.21 -20.16
CA THR A 37 -16.68 -8.20 -19.48
C THR A 37 -15.91 -9.45 -19.08
N ILE A 38 -14.70 -9.63 -19.62
CA ILE A 38 -13.83 -10.77 -19.37
C ILE A 38 -12.86 -10.41 -18.22
N TYR A 39 -12.15 -9.29 -18.35
CA TYR A 39 -11.16 -8.78 -17.39
C TYR A 39 -11.79 -7.80 -16.40
N THR A 40 -12.73 -8.28 -15.57
CA THR A 40 -13.31 -7.46 -14.49
C THR A 40 -12.35 -7.36 -13.30
N ASP A 41 -12.45 -6.26 -12.54
CA ASP A 41 -11.62 -6.04 -11.35
C ASP A 41 -11.71 -7.21 -10.37
N ASP A 42 -12.90 -7.73 -10.09
CA ASP A 42 -13.10 -8.87 -9.18
C ASP A 42 -12.34 -10.13 -9.61
N ASN A 43 -12.34 -10.45 -10.91
CA ASN A 43 -11.67 -11.66 -11.42
C ASN A 43 -10.14 -11.50 -11.37
N LEU A 44 -9.65 -10.31 -11.72
CA LEU A 44 -8.24 -10.00 -11.67
C LEU A 44 -7.74 -9.94 -10.22
N LEU A 45 -8.55 -9.41 -9.30
CA LEU A 45 -8.26 -9.42 -7.87
C LEU A 45 -8.12 -10.86 -7.36
N GLU A 46 -9.10 -11.73 -7.64
CA GLU A 46 -9.03 -13.14 -7.20
C GLU A 46 -7.80 -13.87 -7.79
N LEU A 47 -7.59 -13.77 -9.11
CA LEU A 47 -6.55 -14.54 -9.80
C LEU A 47 -5.13 -14.02 -9.60
N LEU A 48 -4.95 -12.71 -9.43
CA LEU A 48 -3.63 -12.09 -9.33
C LEU A 48 -3.28 -11.69 -7.90
N ASN A 49 -4.21 -11.06 -7.17
CA ASN A 49 -3.89 -10.49 -5.86
C ASN A 49 -3.53 -11.59 -4.85
N GLU A 50 -4.34 -12.65 -4.75
CA GLU A 50 -4.09 -13.74 -3.80
C GLU A 50 -2.75 -14.42 -4.08
N GLN A 51 -2.46 -14.72 -5.35
CA GLN A 51 -1.22 -15.39 -5.76
C GLN A 51 0.03 -14.53 -5.53
N ILE A 52 -0.03 -13.24 -5.85
CA ILE A 52 1.08 -12.29 -5.61
C ILE A 52 1.31 -12.14 -4.09
N MET A 53 0.22 -12.10 -3.32
CA MET A 53 0.28 -12.00 -1.86
C MET A 53 0.91 -13.24 -1.24
N ASP A 54 0.46 -14.43 -1.61
CA ASP A 54 1.03 -15.70 -1.15
C ASP A 54 2.53 -15.78 -1.45
N MET A 55 2.93 -15.41 -2.67
CA MET A 55 4.34 -15.32 -3.05
C MET A 55 5.10 -14.34 -2.14
N CYS A 56 4.54 -13.15 -1.87
CA CYS A 56 5.18 -12.16 -1.01
C CYS A 56 5.37 -12.68 0.42
N PHE A 57 4.37 -13.36 0.98
CA PHE A 57 4.36 -13.86 2.36
C PHE A 57 4.98 -15.25 2.57
N GLU A 58 5.42 -15.92 1.51
CA GLU A 58 6.04 -17.25 1.62
C GLU A 58 7.28 -17.20 2.57
N LYS A 59 7.24 -17.94 3.69
CA LYS A 59 8.31 -17.94 4.72
C LYS A 59 8.52 -16.58 5.42
N VAL A 60 7.50 -15.72 5.40
CA VAL A 60 7.43 -14.51 6.22
C VAL A 60 6.83 -14.87 7.58
N ASP A 61 7.29 -14.22 8.65
CA ASP A 61 6.81 -14.51 9.99
C ASP A 61 5.36 -14.05 10.21
N LEU A 62 4.65 -14.75 11.10
CA LEU A 62 3.24 -14.48 11.40
C LEU A 62 3.00 -13.07 11.94
N TYR A 63 3.98 -12.47 12.63
CA TYR A 63 3.86 -11.10 13.12
C TYR A 63 3.82 -10.11 11.96
N THR A 64 4.72 -10.23 10.98
CA THR A 64 4.70 -9.42 9.76
C THR A 64 3.41 -9.62 8.96
N MET A 65 2.91 -10.85 8.84
CA MET A 65 1.61 -11.13 8.21
C MET A 65 0.46 -10.42 8.94
N THR A 66 0.40 -10.55 10.27
CA THR A 66 -0.63 -9.93 11.10
C THR A 66 -0.57 -8.41 11.03
N LEU A 67 0.64 -7.85 10.98
CA LEU A 67 0.88 -6.42 10.86
C LEU A 67 0.36 -5.87 9.54
N TYR A 68 0.63 -6.56 8.42
CA TYR A 68 0.12 -6.20 7.10
C TYR A 68 -1.41 -6.20 7.06
N SER A 69 -2.05 -7.26 7.57
CA SER A 69 -3.51 -7.38 7.58
C SER A 69 -4.20 -6.48 8.61
N SER A 70 -3.44 -5.79 9.46
CA SER A 70 -4.00 -4.88 10.44
C SER A 70 -4.18 -3.47 9.88
N ASN A 71 -5.35 -2.86 10.13
CA ASN A 71 -5.54 -1.41 9.97
C ASN A 71 -4.72 -0.59 10.99
N ARG A 72 -3.93 -1.25 11.85
CA ARG A 72 -2.92 -0.65 12.73
C ARG A 72 -1.57 -0.56 12.04
N GLY A 73 -1.57 -0.58 10.71
CA GLY A 73 -0.39 -0.64 9.86
C GLY A 73 0.75 0.14 10.48
N ALA A 74 1.95 -0.43 10.45
CA ALA A 74 3.19 0.16 10.95
C ALA A 74 3.55 1.55 10.36
N ILE A 75 2.60 2.19 9.71
CA ILE A 75 2.58 3.57 9.29
C ILE A 75 2.32 4.41 10.55
N CYS A 76 3.33 5.19 10.95
CA CYS A 76 3.26 6.16 12.04
C CYS A 76 2.22 7.28 11.81
N THR A 77 1.36 7.17 10.79
CA THR A 77 0.55 8.25 10.23
C THR A 77 -0.86 7.74 9.95
N CYS A 78 -1.85 8.60 10.17
CA CYS A 78 -3.24 8.31 9.82
C CYS A 78 -3.46 8.49 8.32
N ILE A 79 -4.20 7.57 7.69
CA ILE A 79 -4.58 7.64 6.27
C ILE A 79 -6.05 8.02 6.07
N ASN A 80 -6.78 8.34 7.14
CA ASN A 80 -8.18 8.69 7.03
C ASN A 80 -8.34 10.03 6.31
N ILE A 81 -9.29 10.05 5.36
CA ILE A 81 -9.77 11.26 4.72
C ILE A 81 -10.77 11.92 5.67
N ILE A 82 -10.55 13.19 5.97
CA ILE A 82 -11.49 14.06 6.68
C ILE A 82 -12.43 14.65 5.64
N GLU A 83 -13.68 14.18 5.66
CA GLU A 83 -14.71 14.66 4.74
C GLU A 83 -15.17 16.09 5.08
N TYR A 84 -15.83 16.74 4.12
CA TYR A 84 -16.43 18.06 4.33
C TYR A 84 -17.46 18.02 5.46
N GLY A 85 -17.34 18.95 6.41
CA GLY A 85 -18.22 19.02 7.58
C GLY A 85 -17.95 17.94 8.65
N ALA A 86 -16.99 17.04 8.45
CA ALA A 86 -16.58 16.09 9.48
C ALA A 86 -15.91 16.81 10.66
N LYS A 87 -16.05 16.25 11.86
CA LYS A 87 -15.37 16.78 13.05
C LYS A 87 -13.87 16.56 12.94
N ALA A 88 -13.14 17.67 12.93
CA ALA A 88 -11.70 17.70 12.96
C ALA A 88 -11.23 18.80 13.89
N TYR A 89 -9.98 18.68 14.31
CA TYR A 89 -9.38 19.57 15.28
C TYR A 89 -8.00 19.99 14.80
N MET A 90 -7.64 21.22 15.13
CA MET A 90 -6.31 21.75 14.92
C MET A 90 -5.74 22.18 16.27
N CYS A 91 -4.60 21.61 16.64
CA CYS A 91 -3.86 22.01 17.84
C CYS A 91 -3.05 23.27 17.54
N THR A 92 -3.42 24.43 18.11
CA THR A 92 -2.73 25.70 17.84
C THR A 92 -1.31 25.73 18.36
N ASP A 93 -1.01 24.88 19.35
CA ASP A 93 0.32 24.80 19.95
C ASP A 93 1.29 23.94 19.12
N CYS A 94 0.78 23.08 18.24
CA CYS A 94 1.58 22.03 17.58
C CYS A 94 1.49 22.03 16.05
N ALA A 95 0.36 22.47 15.50
CA ALA A 95 0.18 22.59 14.05
C ALA A 95 1.14 23.65 13.49
N SER A 96 1.81 23.35 12.38
CA SER A 96 2.72 24.29 11.73
C SER A 96 1.99 25.40 10.96
N ASP A 97 0.72 25.17 10.59
CA ASP A 97 -0.14 26.15 9.92
C ASP A 97 -1.64 25.87 10.19
N ALA A 98 -2.50 26.75 9.67
CA ALA A 98 -3.95 26.72 9.88
C ALA A 98 -4.70 25.63 9.10
N TRP A 99 -4.03 24.92 8.18
CA TRP A 99 -4.61 23.88 7.34
C TRP A 99 -4.32 22.47 7.87
N ASN A 100 -3.46 22.37 8.88
CA ASN A 100 -3.03 21.10 9.47
C ASN A 100 -4.01 20.60 10.53
N SER A 101 -5.12 20.00 10.08
CA SER A 101 -6.11 19.37 10.94
C SER A 101 -5.89 17.85 11.11
N ILE A 102 -6.39 17.32 12.21
CA ILE A 102 -6.45 15.88 12.50
C ILE A 102 -7.89 15.47 12.78
N CYS A 103 -8.26 14.24 12.41
CA CYS A 103 -9.62 13.73 12.61
C CYS A 103 -9.96 13.58 14.10
N GLU A 104 -11.25 13.63 14.45
CA GLU A 104 -11.74 13.49 15.84
C GLU A 104 -11.14 12.26 16.55
N ILE A 105 -11.10 11.12 15.87
CA ILE A 105 -10.53 9.88 16.44
C ILE A 105 -9.06 10.07 16.82
N CYS A 106 -8.25 10.68 15.95
CA CYS A 106 -6.84 10.91 16.24
C CYS A 106 -6.65 11.93 17.35
N PHE A 107 -7.43 13.02 17.32
CA PHE A 107 -7.37 14.07 18.34
C PHE A 107 -7.63 13.51 19.74
N MET A 108 -8.73 12.76 19.91
CA MET A 108 -9.14 12.19 21.20
C MET A 108 -8.15 11.15 21.74
N ASN A 109 -7.34 10.53 20.88
CA ASN A 109 -6.35 9.51 21.25
C ASN A 109 -4.91 10.08 21.31
N SER A 110 -4.73 11.39 21.19
CA SER A 110 -3.43 12.08 21.16
C SER A 110 -3.21 12.93 22.40
N THR A 111 -1.97 13.42 22.59
CA THR A 111 -1.66 14.39 23.64
C THR A 111 -2.27 15.77 23.36
N ASN A 112 -2.63 16.05 22.10
CA ASN A 112 -3.13 17.36 21.66
C ASN A 112 -4.46 17.76 22.32
N VAL A 113 -5.23 16.80 22.86
CA VAL A 113 -6.45 17.09 23.63
C VAL A 113 -6.18 17.91 24.89
N LYS A 114 -4.92 17.93 25.37
CA LYS A 114 -4.49 18.68 26.55
C LYS A 114 -3.86 20.04 26.21
N HIS A 115 -3.72 20.35 24.93
CA HIS A 115 -3.13 21.60 24.45
C HIS A 115 -4.23 22.61 24.09
N SER A 116 -3.86 23.81 23.66
CA SER A 116 -4.80 24.72 23.02
C SER A 116 -5.16 24.22 21.63
N TYR A 117 -6.45 24.17 21.33
CA TYR A 117 -6.96 23.67 20.06
C TYR A 117 -8.23 24.41 19.64
N VAL A 118 -8.54 24.32 18.36
CA VAL A 118 -9.79 24.81 17.76
C VAL A 118 -10.44 23.72 16.92
N PRO A 119 -11.79 23.72 16.78
CA PRO A 119 -12.44 22.97 15.72
C PRO A 119 -11.91 23.43 14.36
N ALA A 120 -11.51 22.47 13.52
CA ALA A 120 -11.06 22.78 12.16
C ALA A 120 -12.27 22.91 11.24
N VAL A 121 -12.29 23.98 10.44
CA VAL A 121 -13.27 24.16 9.36
C VAL A 121 -12.60 23.76 8.06
N ASN A 122 -12.80 22.52 7.66
CA ASN A 122 -12.24 22.00 6.42
C ASN A 122 -13.19 22.31 5.26
N ASN A 123 -12.83 23.28 4.42
CA ASN A 123 -13.60 23.65 3.22
C ASN A 123 -13.44 22.64 2.07
N LEU A 124 -12.45 21.75 2.17
CA LEU A 124 -12.12 20.70 1.21
C LEU A 124 -11.82 19.40 1.96
N GLN A 125 -11.99 18.27 1.29
CA GLN A 125 -11.53 16.99 1.81
C GLN A 125 -10.01 17.03 1.99
N CYS A 126 -9.52 16.59 3.14
CA CYS A 126 -8.09 16.57 3.44
C CYS A 126 -7.69 15.29 4.17
N LEU A 127 -6.41 14.93 4.10
CA LEU A 127 -5.88 13.81 4.87
C LEU A 127 -5.63 14.24 6.32
N CYS A 128 -5.89 13.32 7.25
CA CYS A 128 -5.56 13.53 8.65
C CYS A 128 -4.04 13.65 8.85
N ASN A 129 -3.60 14.73 9.51
CA ASN A 129 -2.17 14.99 9.75
C ASN A 129 -1.59 14.28 10.99
N CYS A 130 -2.31 13.35 11.61
CA CYS A 130 -1.78 12.61 12.75
C CYS A 130 -0.55 11.81 12.32
N GLY A 131 0.60 12.07 12.95
CA GLY A 131 1.86 11.40 12.62
C GLY A 131 2.69 12.06 11.52
N ASN A 132 2.16 13.09 10.86
CA ASN A 132 2.90 13.92 9.93
C ASN A 132 3.77 14.92 10.71
N CYS A 133 5.07 14.65 10.82
CA CYS A 133 6.00 15.48 11.59
C CYS A 133 6.28 16.86 10.96
N GLU A 134 5.99 17.05 9.67
CA GLU A 134 6.08 18.35 9.00
C GLU A 134 4.87 19.23 9.35
N ALA A 135 3.70 18.62 9.51
CA ALA A 135 2.46 19.29 9.87
C ALA A 135 2.31 19.53 11.39
N TYR A 136 2.82 18.61 12.22
CA TYR A 136 2.70 18.64 13.68
C TYR A 136 4.07 18.49 14.35
N LYS A 137 4.61 19.60 14.85
CA LYS A 137 5.94 19.62 15.45
C LYS A 137 5.92 19.06 16.87
N ASN A 138 6.96 18.29 17.21
CA ASN A 138 7.25 17.81 18.58
C ASN A 138 6.10 17.03 19.25
N THR A 139 5.18 16.44 18.48
CA THR A 139 4.12 15.58 19.01
C THR A 139 4.26 14.18 18.45
N PRO A 140 4.17 13.13 19.31
CA PRO A 140 4.11 11.77 18.80
C PRO A 140 2.77 11.54 18.07
N PRO A 141 2.71 10.53 17.19
CA PRO A 141 1.43 10.04 16.69
C PRO A 141 0.48 9.69 17.84
N CYS A 142 -0.82 9.70 17.57
CA CYS A 142 -1.81 9.28 18.57
C CYS A 142 -1.62 7.80 18.95
N SER A 143 -2.19 7.37 20.07
CA SER A 143 -2.04 5.98 20.54
C SER A 143 -2.56 4.91 19.56
N LYS A 144 -3.37 5.28 18.57
CA LYS A 144 -3.81 4.40 17.48
C LYS A 144 -2.80 4.26 16.34
N HIS A 145 -1.89 5.23 16.19
CA HIS A 145 -0.87 5.30 15.13
C HIS A 145 0.56 5.30 15.70
N GLY A 146 0.73 4.87 16.95
CA GLY A 146 2.04 4.68 17.54
C GLY A 146 2.74 3.45 16.96
N ILE A 147 3.99 3.59 16.54
CA ILE A 147 4.83 2.48 16.09
C ILE A 147 5.34 1.69 17.31
N PRO A 148 5.08 0.37 17.41
CA PRO A 148 5.80 -0.50 18.33
C PRO A 148 7.31 -0.49 18.00
N ALA A 149 8.20 -0.51 18.98
CA ALA A 149 9.66 -0.45 18.75
C ALA A 149 10.19 -1.47 17.71
N ASN A 150 9.48 -2.59 17.54
CA ASN A 150 9.84 -3.69 16.65
C ASN A 150 9.18 -3.61 15.25
N SER A 151 8.36 -2.60 14.96
CA SER A 151 7.64 -2.51 13.67
C SER A 151 8.47 -1.93 12.53
N ARG A 152 9.72 -1.51 12.79
CA ARG A 152 10.66 -1.02 11.78
C ARG A 152 11.47 -2.13 11.11
N THR A 153 11.40 -3.36 11.63
CA THR A 153 12.15 -4.50 11.09
C THR A 153 11.20 -5.42 10.34
N LEU A 154 11.00 -5.14 9.05
CA LEU A 154 10.38 -6.10 8.14
C LEU A 154 11.44 -7.11 7.67
N PRO A 155 11.07 -8.40 7.46
CA PRO A 155 11.96 -9.38 6.86
C PRO A 155 12.49 -8.88 5.52
N SER A 156 13.80 -8.96 5.32
CA SER A 156 14.47 -8.50 4.09
C SER A 156 13.88 -9.17 2.84
N ILE A 157 13.52 -10.45 2.95
CA ILE A 157 12.91 -11.21 1.87
C ILE A 157 11.53 -10.66 1.47
N PHE A 158 10.70 -10.29 2.44
CA PHE A 158 9.39 -9.68 2.19
C PHE A 158 9.54 -8.36 1.43
N VAL A 159 10.44 -7.49 1.91
CA VAL A 159 10.74 -6.20 1.26
C VAL A 159 11.28 -6.39 -0.15
N LYS A 160 12.16 -7.38 -0.36
CA LYS A 160 12.73 -7.70 -1.68
C LYS A 160 11.64 -8.15 -2.66
N ARG A 161 10.70 -8.99 -2.23
CA ARG A 161 9.59 -9.45 -3.07
C ARG A 161 8.64 -8.31 -3.44
N ILE A 162 8.20 -7.51 -2.47
CA ILE A 162 7.34 -6.33 -2.73
C ILE A 162 8.01 -5.37 -3.72
N ARG A 163 9.31 -5.09 -3.53
CA ARG A 163 10.08 -4.26 -4.47
C ARG A 163 10.05 -4.82 -5.89
N ASN A 164 10.22 -6.13 -6.04
CA ASN A 164 10.23 -6.77 -7.35
C ASN A 164 8.84 -6.79 -8.00
N VAL A 165 7.78 -7.01 -7.23
CA VAL A 165 6.38 -6.85 -7.71
C VAL A 165 6.17 -5.47 -8.30
N ILE A 166 6.50 -4.41 -7.55
CA ILE A 166 6.35 -3.02 -8.02
C ILE A 166 7.18 -2.78 -9.30
N ARG A 167 8.43 -3.23 -9.33
CA ARG A 167 9.30 -3.07 -10.51
C ARG A 167 8.72 -3.77 -11.74
N GLN A 168 8.19 -4.97 -11.58
CA GLN A 168 7.66 -5.75 -12.68
C GLN A 168 6.33 -5.18 -13.19
N LEU A 169 5.45 -4.73 -12.29
CA LEU A 169 4.22 -4.00 -12.66
C LEU A 169 4.53 -2.72 -13.43
N LEU A 170 5.52 -1.94 -12.99
CA LEU A 170 5.97 -0.74 -13.71
C LEU A 170 6.56 -1.08 -15.09
N ARG A 171 7.27 -2.20 -15.21
CA ARG A 171 7.77 -2.69 -16.50
C ARG A 171 6.62 -3.04 -17.45
N TYR A 172 5.58 -3.72 -16.97
CA TYR A 172 4.40 -4.00 -17.78
C TYR A 172 3.67 -2.72 -18.20
N LEU A 173 3.52 -1.77 -17.27
CA LEU A 173 2.95 -0.47 -17.58
C LEU A 173 3.76 0.23 -18.69
N GLN A 174 5.09 0.23 -18.59
CA GLN A 174 5.96 0.77 -19.63
C GLN A 174 5.73 0.07 -20.98
N LEU A 175 5.64 -1.25 -21.01
CA LEU A 175 5.38 -2.00 -22.26
C LEU A 175 4.02 -1.67 -22.88
N VAL A 176 3.01 -1.40 -22.06
CA VAL A 176 1.67 -1.01 -22.54
C VAL A 176 1.65 0.43 -23.03
N CYS A 177 2.42 1.32 -22.39
CA CYS A 177 2.48 2.74 -22.72
C CYS A 177 3.49 3.10 -23.81
N ASP A 178 4.46 2.24 -24.12
CA ASP A 178 5.40 2.46 -25.23
C ASP A 178 4.69 2.22 -26.57
N ASP A 179 4.64 3.25 -27.43
CA ASP A 179 4.08 3.21 -28.80
C ASP A 179 4.85 2.29 -29.79
N GLN A 180 5.73 1.42 -29.30
CA GLN A 180 6.48 0.50 -30.17
C GLN A 180 5.54 -0.56 -30.74
N PRO A 181 5.59 -0.86 -32.06
CA PRO A 181 4.67 -1.78 -32.69
C PRO A 181 4.68 -3.14 -31.99
N THR A 182 3.49 -3.58 -31.60
CA THR A 182 3.16 -4.69 -30.68
C THR A 182 3.88 -6.02 -30.99
N GLN A 183 4.42 -6.17 -32.20
CA GLN A 183 5.20 -7.33 -32.67
C GLN A 183 6.59 -7.47 -32.01
N GLU A 184 7.21 -6.39 -31.54
CA GLU A 184 8.53 -6.44 -30.88
C GLU A 184 8.42 -6.73 -29.38
N ILE A 185 7.31 -6.33 -28.76
CA ILE A 185 7.00 -6.58 -27.35
C ILE A 185 6.63 -8.05 -27.13
N ALA A 186 5.84 -8.66 -28.02
CA ALA A 186 5.53 -10.09 -27.97
C ALA A 186 6.81 -10.97 -28.01
N LYS A 187 7.82 -10.57 -28.78
CA LYS A 187 9.11 -11.28 -28.82
C LYS A 187 9.95 -11.17 -27.53
N LYS A 188 9.67 -10.17 -26.68
CA LYS A 188 10.36 -9.93 -25.41
C LYS A 188 9.64 -10.54 -24.20
N ILE A 189 8.33 -10.80 -24.31
CA ILE A 189 7.53 -11.42 -23.24
C ILE A 189 7.55 -12.95 -23.35
N PHE A 190 7.63 -13.50 -24.56
CA PHE A 190 7.61 -14.96 -24.81
C PHE A 190 8.99 -15.58 -25.12
N LYS A 191 10.06 -14.95 -24.66
CA LYS A 191 11.43 -15.50 -24.64
C LYS A 191 11.95 -15.51 -23.21
#